data_AF-X1H852-F1
#
_entry.id   AF-X1H852-F1
#
_cell.length_a   1.000
_cell.length_b   1.000
_cell.length_c   1.000
_cell.angle_alpha   90.00
_cell.angle_beta   90.00
_cell.angle_gamma   90.00
#
_symmetry.space_group_name_H-M   'P 1'
#
loop_
_entity.id
_entity.type
_entity.pdbx_description
1 polymer ?
#
loop_
_entity_poly.entity_id
_entity_poly.type
_entity_poly.pdbx_seq_one_letter_code
_entity_poly.pdbx_strand_id
1 'polypeptide(L)'
;MMNEIEKFEKKIKDYKDELFGVKLFYEGTKILWADSYLERINFEQHYENIMKRGESIVNKAEKILNEIKASNDINKIKEVTFPLLENELMPLVNPEGIPRLKLLLETYNELFPERDREIPLTEEEYKLIM
;
A
#
# COMPACT_ATOMS: atom_id res chain seq x y z
N MET A 1 14.47 -20.32 -9.33
CA MET A 1 13.84 -20.49 -8.01
C MET A 1 14.36 -19.36 -7.14
N MET A 2 13.49 -18.52 -6.56
CA MET A 2 13.96 -17.35 -5.81
C MET A 2 14.61 -17.77 -4.47
N ASN A 3 15.73 -17.14 -4.13
CA ASN A 3 16.36 -17.31 -2.82
C ASN A 3 15.61 -16.51 -1.73
N GLU A 4 15.97 -16.71 -0.45
CA GLU A 4 15.26 -16.06 0.67
C GLU A 4 15.38 -14.53 0.67
N ILE A 5 16.51 -13.98 0.20
CA ILE A 5 16.72 -12.53 0.09
C ILE A 5 15.82 -11.96 -1.00
N GLU A 6 15.78 -12.59 -2.17
CA GLU A 6 14.91 -12.19 -3.29
C GLU A 6 13.42 -12.26 -2.89
N LYS A 7 13.03 -13.29 -2.12
CA LYS A 7 11.67 -13.38 -1.56
C LYS A 7 11.37 -12.23 -0.60
N PHE A 8 12.34 -11.84 0.22
CA PHE A 8 12.18 -10.72 1.15
C PHE A 8 12.10 -9.37 0.43
N GLU A 9 12.93 -9.15 -0.59
CA GLU A 9 12.86 -7.99 -1.48
C GLU A 9 11.49 -7.90 -2.17
N LYS A 10 11.00 -9.02 -2.69
CA LYS A 10 9.66 -9.08 -3.28
C LYS A 10 8.58 -8.72 -2.26
N LYS A 11 8.65 -9.22 -1.02
CA LYS A 11 7.69 -8.85 0.03
C LYS A 11 7.70 -7.35 0.34
N ILE A 12 8.88 -6.72 0.39
CA ILE A 12 8.98 -5.26 0.58
C ILE A 12 8.29 -4.53 -0.58
N LYS A 13 8.57 -4.95 -1.82
CA LYS A 13 7.94 -4.37 -3.02
C LYS A 13 6.43 -4.56 -3.01
N ASP A 14 5.95 -5.78 -2.79
CA ASP A 14 4.51 -6.09 -2.76
C ASP A 14 3.81 -5.25 -1.67
N TYR A 15 4.45 -5.04 -0.52
CA TYR A 15 3.88 -4.23 0.56
C TYR A 15 3.84 -2.73 0.24
N LYS A 16 4.88 -2.21 -0.45
CA LYS A 16 4.87 -0.84 -1.00
C LYS A 16 3.76 -0.67 -2.05
N ASP A 17 3.58 -1.67 -2.90
CA ASP A 17 2.50 -1.73 -3.89
C ASP A 17 1.12 -1.66 -3.20
N GLU A 18 0.91 -2.42 -2.12
CA GLU A 18 -0.34 -2.35 -1.34
C GLU A 18 -0.57 -0.97 -0.71
N LEU A 19 0.45 -0.35 -0.11
CA LEU A 19 0.33 1.01 0.45
C LEU A 19 0.00 2.05 -0.62
N PHE A 20 0.56 1.91 -1.81
CA PHE A 20 0.21 2.76 -2.94
C PHE A 20 -1.25 2.55 -3.38
N GLY A 21 -1.75 1.31 -3.39
CA GLY A 21 -3.17 1.03 -3.60
C GLY A 21 -4.08 1.72 -2.57
N VAL A 22 -3.66 1.75 -1.29
CA VAL A 22 -4.38 2.48 -0.23
C VAL A 22 -4.41 3.99 -0.51
N LYS A 23 -3.29 4.58 -0.95
CA LYS A 23 -3.21 5.99 -1.35
C LYS A 23 -4.18 6.31 -2.49
N LEU A 24 -4.18 5.51 -3.56
CA LEU A 24 -5.10 5.69 -4.70
C LEU A 24 -6.56 5.64 -4.25
N PHE A 25 -6.90 4.66 -3.41
CA PHE A 25 -8.26 4.52 -2.90
C PHE A 25 -8.69 5.71 -2.04
N TYR A 26 -7.80 6.18 -1.16
CA TYR A 26 -8.06 7.34 -0.31
C TYR A 26 -8.30 8.60 -1.15
N GLU A 27 -7.40 8.90 -2.09
CA GLU A 27 -7.50 10.09 -2.94
C GLU A 27 -8.74 10.04 -3.84
N GLY A 28 -9.01 8.91 -4.49
CA GLY A 28 -10.21 8.71 -5.30
C GLY A 28 -11.50 8.80 -4.50
N THR A 29 -11.51 8.26 -3.28
CA THR A 29 -12.69 8.29 -2.40
C THR A 29 -13.00 9.71 -1.93
N LYS A 30 -11.99 10.54 -1.65
CA LYS A 30 -12.17 11.96 -1.31
C LYS A 30 -12.79 12.80 -2.44
N ILE A 31 -12.59 12.38 -3.68
CA ILE A 31 -13.19 13.03 -4.84
C ILE A 31 -14.65 12.60 -5.02
N LEU A 32 -14.92 11.31 -4.82
CA LEU A 32 -16.20 10.71 -5.21
C LEU A 32 -17.26 10.76 -4.11
N TRP A 33 -16.87 10.79 -2.84
CA TRP A 33 -17.79 10.66 -1.70
C TRP A 33 -17.98 12.00 -0.98
N ALA A 34 -19.13 12.19 -0.36
CA ALA A 34 -19.44 13.41 0.38
C ALA A 34 -18.60 13.50 1.67
N ASP A 35 -18.04 14.69 1.93
CA ASP A 35 -17.20 14.97 3.12
C ASP A 35 -17.87 14.54 4.43
N SER A 36 -19.18 14.79 4.57
CA SER A 36 -19.95 14.42 5.77
C SER A 36 -19.97 12.91 6.05
N TYR A 37 -19.88 12.08 5.00
CA TYR A 37 -19.75 10.64 5.15
C TYR A 37 -18.33 10.25 5.59
N LEU A 38 -17.32 10.88 4.98
CA LEU A 38 -15.90 10.61 5.29
C LEU A 38 -15.55 11.01 6.72
N GLU A 39 -16.06 12.14 7.19
CA GLU A 39 -15.93 12.60 8.58
C GLU A 39 -16.57 11.61 9.56
N ARG A 40 -17.79 11.13 9.25
CA ARG A 40 -18.53 10.20 10.12
C ARG A 40 -17.76 8.89 10.38
N ILE A 41 -16.97 8.44 9.41
CA ILE A 41 -16.16 7.21 9.54
C ILE A 41 -14.71 7.48 9.94
N ASN A 42 -14.34 8.73 10.26
CA ASN A 42 -12.96 9.14 10.55
C ASN A 42 -11.97 8.72 9.44
N PHE A 43 -12.36 8.87 8.18
CA PHE A 43 -11.63 8.34 7.01
C PHE A 43 -10.16 8.75 7.00
N GLU A 44 -9.89 10.04 7.22
CA GLU A 44 -8.54 10.63 7.29
C GLU A 44 -7.67 9.94 8.35
N GLN A 45 -8.19 9.81 9.57
CA GLN A 45 -7.44 9.25 10.68
C GLN A 45 -7.09 7.76 10.44
N HIS A 46 -7.99 7.01 9.80
CA HIS A 46 -7.71 5.62 9.42
C HIS A 46 -6.61 5.55 8.37
N TYR A 47 -6.69 6.37 7.32
CA TYR A 47 -5.67 6.45 6.28
C TYR A 47 -4.29 6.79 6.85
N GLU A 48 -4.18 7.87 7.63
CA GLU A 48 -2.92 8.29 8.24
C GLU A 48 -2.30 7.19 9.13
N ASN A 49 -3.13 6.48 9.91
CA ASN A 49 -2.66 5.39 10.77
C ASN A 49 -2.15 4.19 9.97
N ILE A 50 -2.79 3.86 8.85
CA ILE A 50 -2.35 2.80 7.95
C ILE A 50 -1.01 3.18 7.31
N MET A 51 -0.93 4.37 6.70
CA MET A 51 0.28 4.84 6.02
C MET A 51 1.47 4.94 6.97
N LYS A 52 1.30 5.58 8.14
CA LYS A 52 2.37 5.73 9.13
C LYS A 52 2.94 4.40 9.60
N ARG A 53 2.08 3.40 9.85
CA ARG A 53 2.53 2.06 10.24
C ARG A 53 3.19 1.33 9.07
N GLY A 54 2.59 1.41 7.89
CA GLY A 54 3.11 0.82 6.67
C GLY A 54 4.51 1.31 6.34
N GLU A 55 4.71 2.62 6.31
CA GLU A 55 6.02 3.26 6.07
C GLU A 55 7.05 2.85 7.11
N SER A 56 6.66 2.78 8.39
CA SER A 56 7.56 2.31 9.47
C SER A 56 8.05 0.87 9.22
N ILE A 57 7.15 -0.01 8.76
CA ILE A 57 7.48 -1.41 8.45
C ILE A 57 8.38 -1.49 7.22
N VAL A 58 8.08 -0.73 6.16
CA VAL A 58 8.91 -0.65 4.95
C VAL A 58 10.32 -0.17 5.30
N ASN A 59 10.44 0.93 6.04
CA ASN A 59 11.73 1.48 6.46
C ASN A 59 12.53 0.47 7.30
N LYS A 60 11.87 -0.23 8.23
CA LYS A 60 12.50 -1.32 9.00
C LYS A 60 12.98 -2.44 8.08
N ALA A 61 12.15 -2.86 7.12
CA ALA A 61 12.45 -3.96 6.22
C ALA A 61 13.63 -3.64 5.28
N GLU A 62 13.66 -2.44 4.73
CA GLU A 62 14.77 -1.97 3.87
C GLU A 62 16.08 -1.87 4.66
N LYS A 63 16.03 -1.41 5.91
CA LYS A 63 17.20 -1.42 6.80
C LYS A 63 17.71 -2.85 7.02
N ILE A 64 16.82 -3.79 7.35
CA ILE A 64 17.18 -5.20 7.56
C ILE A 64 17.74 -5.83 6.28
N LEU A 65 17.17 -5.52 5.11
CA LEU A 65 17.68 -5.98 3.82
C LEU A 65 19.13 -5.53 3.59
N ASN A 66 19.43 -4.26 3.87
CA ASN A 66 20.79 -3.73 3.75
C ASN A 66 21.76 -4.41 4.72
N GLU A 67 21.32 -4.68 5.95
CA GLU A 67 22.12 -5.43 6.93
C GLU A 67 22.40 -6.86 6.47
N ILE A 68 21.40 -7.58 5.93
CA ILE A 68 21.56 -8.93 5.39
C ILE A 68 22.54 -8.94 4.22
N LYS A 69 22.44 -7.97 3.30
CA LYS A 69 23.36 -7.85 2.16
C LYS A 69 24.81 -7.62 2.59
N ALA A 70 25.02 -6.98 3.74
CA ALA A 70 26.34 -6.72 4.29
C ALA A 70 26.89 -7.91 5.12
N SER A 71 26.05 -8.58 5.92
CA SER A 71 26.49 -9.62 6.86
C SER A 71 26.22 -11.06 6.41
N ASN A 72 25.41 -11.26 5.37
CA ASN A 72 24.83 -12.54 4.96
C ASN A 72 24.01 -13.28 6.05
N ASP A 73 23.62 -12.59 7.13
CA ASP A 73 22.81 -13.17 8.19
C ASP A 73 21.32 -13.16 7.84
N ILE A 74 20.89 -14.18 7.11
CA ILE A 74 19.51 -14.34 6.65
C ILE A 74 18.49 -14.48 7.78
N ASN A 75 18.91 -14.78 9.02
CA ASN A 75 17.96 -14.95 10.13
C ASN A 75 17.26 -13.64 10.49
N LYS A 76 17.88 -12.49 10.19
CA LYS A 76 17.31 -11.16 10.42
C LYS A 76 16.00 -10.91 9.70
N ILE A 77 15.70 -11.67 8.63
CA ILE A 77 14.40 -11.60 7.93
C ILE A 77 13.24 -11.82 8.91
N LYS A 78 13.42 -12.66 9.94
CA LYS A 78 12.40 -12.97 10.95
C LYS A 78 12.07 -11.79 11.87
N GLU A 79 12.87 -10.73 11.87
CA GLU A 79 12.62 -9.53 12.66
C GLU A 79 11.53 -8.63 12.06
N VAL A 80 11.10 -8.93 10.83
CA VAL A 80 10.11 -8.13 10.09
C VAL A 80 8.87 -8.97 9.83
N THR A 81 7.73 -8.44 10.27
CA THR A 81 6.41 -8.98 9.99
C THR A 81 5.66 -7.97 9.15
N PHE A 82 5.14 -8.41 8.00
CA PHE A 82 4.26 -7.63 7.14
C PHE A 82 2.81 -7.98 7.53
N PRO A 83 2.08 -7.10 8.25
CA PRO A 83 0.69 -7.33 8.57
C PRO A 83 -0.16 -7.18 7.31
N LEU A 84 -1.24 -7.95 7.20
CA LEU A 84 -2.20 -7.76 6.13
C LEU A 84 -2.90 -6.41 6.32
N LEU A 85 -2.64 -5.46 5.42
CA LEU A 85 -3.27 -4.13 5.43
C LEU A 85 -4.80 -4.23 5.28
N GLU A 86 -5.26 -5.28 4.62
CA GLU A 86 -6.64 -5.73 4.45
C GLU A 86 -7.46 -5.69 5.76
N ASN A 87 -6.88 -6.11 6.88
CA ASN A 87 -7.57 -6.12 8.18
C ASN A 87 -7.77 -4.72 8.76
N GLU A 88 -6.91 -3.77 8.38
CA GLU A 88 -6.96 -2.39 8.84
C GLU A 88 -7.89 -1.53 7.97
N LEU A 89 -8.16 -2.01 6.76
CA LEU A 89 -9.06 -1.40 5.78
C LEU A 89 -10.51 -1.82 5.96
N MET A 90 -10.83 -2.90 6.69
CA MET A 90 -12.22 -3.33 6.94
C MET A 90 -13.19 -2.24 7.44
N PRO A 91 -12.78 -1.22 8.22
CA PRO A 91 -13.65 -0.09 8.56
C PRO A 91 -13.98 0.82 7.37
N LEU A 92 -13.12 0.83 6.35
CA LEU A 92 -13.17 1.70 5.18
C LEU A 92 -13.75 1.03 3.94
N VAL A 93 -13.67 -0.31 3.88
CA VAL A 93 -14.09 -1.10 2.73
C VAL A 93 -14.80 -2.36 3.23
N ASN A 94 -16.01 -2.62 2.75
CA ASN A 94 -16.77 -3.87 3.01
C ASN A 94 -15.87 -5.10 2.69
N PRO A 95 -16.16 -6.34 3.12
CA PRO A 95 -15.31 -7.52 2.88
C PRO A 95 -14.92 -7.79 1.41
N GLU A 96 -15.65 -7.21 0.45
CA GLU A 96 -15.36 -7.22 -0.99
C GLU A 96 -14.33 -6.16 -1.46
N GLY A 97 -13.89 -5.29 -0.56
CA GLY A 97 -13.04 -4.13 -0.85
C GLY A 97 -11.56 -4.44 -1.06
N ILE A 98 -11.11 -5.59 -0.57
CA ILE A 98 -9.73 -6.06 -0.71
C ILE A 98 -9.41 -6.42 -2.17
N PRO A 99 -10.22 -7.24 -2.88
CA PRO A 99 -10.08 -7.41 -4.32
C PRO A 99 -10.07 -6.10 -5.10
N ARG A 100 -10.82 -5.09 -4.64
CA ARG A 100 -10.89 -3.79 -5.30
C ARG A 100 -9.59 -3.00 -5.22
N LEU A 101 -8.82 -3.09 -4.13
CA LEU A 101 -7.52 -2.41 -4.05
C LEU A 101 -6.47 -3.03 -4.98
N LYS A 102 -6.45 -4.36 -5.08
CA LYS A 102 -5.58 -5.06 -6.04
C LYS A 102 -5.97 -4.71 -7.47
N LEU A 103 -7.26 -4.74 -7.78
CA LEU A 103 -7.78 -4.36 -9.09
C LEU A 103 -7.50 -2.88 -9.42
N LEU A 104 -7.63 -1.97 -8.45
CA LEU A 104 -7.32 -0.55 -8.60
C LEU A 104 -5.84 -0.33 -8.95
N LEU A 105 -4.95 -1.03 -8.25
CA LEU A 105 -3.52 -0.98 -8.53
C LEU A 105 -3.18 -1.58 -9.90
N GLU A 106 -3.78 -2.71 -10.27
CA GLU A 106 -3.64 -3.33 -11.59
C GLU A 106 -4.09 -2.37 -12.68
N THR A 107 -5.28 -1.78 -12.53
CA THR A 107 -5.85 -0.78 -13.45
C THR A 107 -4.94 0.45 -13.57
N TYR A 108 -4.40 0.95 -12.46
CA TYR A 108 -3.43 2.04 -12.46
C TYR A 108 -2.18 1.68 -13.27
N ASN A 109 -1.58 0.50 -13.04
CA ASN A 109 -0.35 0.11 -13.72
C ASN A 109 -0.59 -0.16 -15.22
N GLU A 110 -1.78 -0.58 -15.61
CA GLU A 110 -2.15 -0.74 -17.03
C GLU A 110 -2.33 0.61 -17.74
N LEU A 111 -3.00 1.57 -17.11
CA LEU A 111 -3.29 2.87 -17.71
C LEU A 111 -2.12 3.86 -17.63
N PHE A 112 -1.27 3.75 -16.60
CA PHE A 112 -0.18 4.68 -16.32
C PHE A 112 1.16 3.97 -16.06
N PRO A 113 1.64 3.11 -16.98
CA PRO A 113 2.77 2.21 -16.74
C PRO A 113 4.11 2.91 -16.44
N GLU A 114 4.31 4.11 -16.97
CA GLU A 114 5.55 4.89 -16.82
C GLU A 114 5.41 6.09 -15.88
N ARG A 115 4.24 6.28 -15.26
CA ARG A 115 4.00 7.43 -14.39
C ARG A 115 4.72 7.27 -13.06
N ASP A 116 5.40 8.32 -12.64
CA ASP A 116 5.93 8.44 -11.29
C ASP A 116 4.77 8.44 -10.27
N ARG A 117 4.81 7.48 -9.34
CA ARG A 117 3.78 7.28 -8.31
C ARG A 117 3.74 8.38 -7.26
N GLU A 118 4.76 9.25 -7.22
CA GLU A 118 4.75 10.46 -6.41
C GLU A 118 3.87 11.56 -7.01
N ILE A 119 3.55 11.49 -8.31
CA ILE A 119 2.67 12.45 -8.97
C ILE A 119 1.21 11.98 -8.84
N PRO A 120 0.37 12.67 -8.05
CA PRO A 120 -1.04 12.30 -7.87
C PRO A 120 -1.79 12.28 -9.21
N LEU A 121 -2.83 11.46 -9.32
CA LEU A 121 -3.73 11.51 -10.46
C LEU A 121 -4.57 12.79 -10.41
N THR A 122 -5.01 13.23 -11.57
CA THR A 122 -6.04 14.27 -11.73
C THR A 122 -7.41 13.73 -11.31
N GLU A 123 -8.37 14.62 -11.12
CA GLU A 123 -9.74 14.24 -10.74
C GLU A 123 -10.40 13.35 -11.80
N GLU A 124 -10.19 13.66 -13.08
CA GLU A 124 -10.67 12.88 -14.22
C GLU A 124 -10.03 11.50 -14.30
N GLU A 125 -8.73 11.40 -14.02
CA GLU A 125 -8.02 10.13 -13.97
C GLU A 125 -8.51 9.28 -12.78
N TYR A 126 -8.82 9.88 -11.63
CA TYR A 126 -9.43 9.17 -10.51
C TYR A 126 -10.82 8.62 -10.86
N LYS A 127 -11.66 9.41 -11.52
CA LYS A 127 -12.99 8.97 -12.00
C LYS A 127 -12.92 7.86 -13.04
N LEU A 128 -11.79 7.70 -13.74
CA LEU A 128 -11.59 6.65 -14.75
C LEU A 128 -11.31 5.28 -14.10
N ILE A 129 -10.63 5.26 -12.96
CA ILE A 129 -10.11 4.03 -12.34
C ILE A 129 -10.88 3.55 -11.10
N MET A 130 -11.76 4.40 -10.55
CA MET A 130 -12.56 4.16 -9.33
C MET A 130 -14.03 3.90 -9.65
#